data_AF-A0A847M637-F1
#
_entry.id   AF-A0A847M637-F1
#
_cell.length_a   1.000
_cell.length_b   1.000
_cell.length_c   1.000
_cell.angle_alpha   90.00
_cell.angle_beta   90.00
_cell.angle_gamma   90.00
#
_symmetry.space_group_name_H-M   'P 1'
#
loop_
_entity.id
_entity.type
_entity.pdbx_description
1 polymer ?
#
loop_
_entity_poly.entity_id
_entity_poly.type
_entity_poly.pdbx_seq_one_letter_code
_entity_poly.pdbx_strand_id
1 'polypeptide(L)'
;MRYRLLQIVLALVLPVAFATSVCRADIVADIVSTVPAKARSYTQCMEAISRLDGSQRIVAERIGHSVKGRPIVLVACRSEKWANLQPWEGPPRLLVIARQHGTESSGTEAALALLDYFANTADETSCRILEQLTIVAIPMANPDGVVASRRANGAGVDLNRDWSAQTQPETRAIVQAVERWQPSAVIDLHELPARSSNPLYAQSFVETMGRDAQVCTRLSDDTCSSTLQLTGWLKSYGFPANVYYNSSASSRALC
;
A
#
# COMPACT_ATOMS: atom_id res chain seq x y z
N MET A 1 -9.77 -10.06 -10.23
CA MET A 1 -8.85 -10.18 -9.07
C MET A 1 -7.41 -10.42 -9.51
N ARG A 2 -7.04 -11.58 -10.07
CA ARG A 2 -5.66 -11.90 -10.50
C ARG A 2 -5.01 -10.86 -11.42
N TYR A 3 -5.73 -10.33 -12.42
CA TYR A 3 -5.22 -9.32 -13.35
C TYR A 3 -4.97 -7.94 -12.72
N ARG A 4 -5.71 -7.55 -11.68
CA ARG A 4 -5.62 -6.21 -11.03
C ARG A 4 -4.54 -6.18 -9.96
N LEU A 5 -4.45 -7.28 -9.23
CA LEU A 5 -3.44 -7.59 -8.25
C LEU A 5 -2.02 -7.62 -8.83
N LEU A 6 -1.85 -8.20 -10.02
CA LEU A 6 -0.57 -8.22 -10.75
C LEU A 6 -0.02 -6.80 -10.96
N GLN A 7 -0.89 -5.82 -11.23
CA GLN A 7 -0.53 -4.41 -11.44
C GLN A 7 -0.06 -3.71 -10.16
N ILE A 8 -0.60 -4.09 -9.01
CA ILE A 8 -0.24 -3.52 -7.71
C ILE A 8 1.06 -4.13 -7.20
N VAL A 9 1.28 -5.42 -7.44
CA VAL A 9 2.52 -6.11 -7.09
C VAL A 9 3.70 -5.58 -7.93
N LEU A 10 3.50 -5.44 -9.24
CA LEU A 10 4.44 -4.78 -10.16
C LEU A 10 4.81 -3.36 -9.68
N ALA A 11 3.90 -2.71 -8.95
CA ALA A 11 4.07 -1.34 -8.54
C ALA A 11 5.07 -1.10 -7.42
N LEU A 12 5.24 -2.11 -6.57
CA LEU A 12 5.91 -1.99 -5.29
C LEU A 12 7.36 -2.51 -5.35
N VAL A 13 7.69 -3.25 -6.40
CA VAL A 13 8.92 -4.06 -6.48
C VAL A 13 9.98 -3.41 -7.37
N LEU A 14 9.58 -2.75 -8.46
CA LEU A 14 10.49 -2.36 -9.54
C LEU A 14 11.17 -0.98 -9.44
N PRO A 15 10.68 0.02 -8.69
CA PRO A 15 11.47 1.22 -8.42
C PRO A 15 12.81 0.92 -7.74
N VAL A 16 12.93 -0.21 -7.02
CA VAL A 16 14.16 -0.64 -6.35
C VAL A 16 15.07 -1.50 -7.24
N ALA A 17 14.50 -2.16 -8.25
CA ALA A 17 15.26 -3.06 -9.13
C ALA A 17 16.09 -2.32 -10.21
N PHE A 18 15.78 -1.05 -10.50
CA PHE A 18 16.54 -0.24 -11.47
C PHE A 18 17.89 0.27 -10.95
N ALA A 19 18.15 0.20 -9.64
CA ALA A 19 19.42 0.62 -9.05
C ALA A 19 20.53 -0.45 -9.10
N THR A 20 20.21 -1.71 -9.42
CA THR A 20 21.14 -2.85 -9.20
C THR A 20 21.49 -3.68 -10.42
N SER A 21 21.09 -3.29 -11.63
CA SER A 21 21.44 -3.97 -12.91
C SER A 21 21.13 -5.47 -13.02
N VAL A 22 20.36 -6.04 -12.07
CA VAL A 22 19.95 -7.45 -12.08
C VAL A 22 18.50 -7.53 -11.65
N CYS A 23 17.59 -7.09 -12.52
CA CYS A 23 16.16 -7.33 -12.33
C CYS A 23 15.79 -8.66 -12.99
N ARG A 24 15.43 -9.67 -12.19
CA ARG A 24 14.85 -10.90 -12.71
C ARG A 24 13.36 -10.62 -13.00
N ALA A 25 12.91 -10.81 -14.24
CA ALA A 25 11.57 -10.43 -14.70
C ALA A 25 10.41 -11.24 -14.07
N ASP A 26 10.72 -12.25 -13.27
CA ASP A 26 9.84 -13.23 -12.64
C ASP A 26 9.43 -12.90 -11.20
N ILE A 27 10.10 -11.96 -10.51
CA ILE A 27 9.75 -11.54 -9.13
C ILE A 27 8.27 -11.20 -8.98
N VAL A 28 7.72 -10.57 -10.01
CA VAL A 28 6.30 -10.23 -10.09
C VAL A 28 5.44 -11.48 -10.17
N ALA A 29 5.82 -12.43 -11.03
CA ALA A 29 5.09 -13.67 -11.22
C ALA A 29 5.08 -14.47 -9.92
N ASP A 30 6.21 -14.51 -9.21
CA ASP A 30 6.35 -15.14 -7.90
C ASP A 30 5.40 -14.51 -6.89
N ILE A 31 5.41 -13.18 -6.73
CA ILE A 31 4.52 -12.49 -5.79
C ILE A 31 3.05 -12.75 -6.16
N VAL A 32 2.67 -12.64 -7.44
CA VAL A 32 1.29 -12.86 -7.89
C VAL A 32 0.83 -14.30 -7.67
N SER A 33 1.75 -15.26 -7.75
CA SER A 33 1.44 -16.67 -7.51
C SER A 33 0.96 -16.94 -6.07
N THR A 34 1.36 -16.11 -5.10
CA THR A 34 0.97 -16.24 -3.67
C THR A 34 -0.45 -15.79 -3.38
N VAL A 35 -1.13 -15.18 -4.35
CA VAL A 35 -2.39 -14.49 -4.08
C VAL A 35 -3.58 -15.43 -4.15
N PRO A 36 -4.46 -15.42 -3.13
CA PRO A 36 -5.60 -16.32 -3.11
C PRO A 36 -6.55 -16.05 -4.27
N ALA A 37 -7.30 -17.07 -4.67
CA ALA A 37 -8.32 -16.96 -5.71
C ALA A 37 -9.56 -16.16 -5.26
N LYS A 38 -9.79 -16.04 -3.93
CA LYS A 38 -10.87 -15.27 -3.32
C LYS A 38 -10.30 -14.25 -2.33
N ALA A 39 -10.92 -13.08 -2.27
CA ALA A 39 -10.56 -12.03 -1.33
C ALA A 39 -10.70 -12.51 0.12
N ARG A 40 -9.74 -12.14 0.96
CA ARG A 40 -9.73 -12.44 2.39
C ARG A 40 -10.76 -11.59 3.13
N SER A 41 -11.44 -12.23 4.08
CA SER A 41 -12.20 -11.54 5.12
C SER A 41 -11.26 -10.76 6.06
N TYR A 42 -11.82 -9.95 6.94
CA TYR A 42 -11.03 -9.30 8.00
C TYR A 42 -10.22 -10.31 8.82
N THR A 43 -10.86 -11.38 9.29
CA THR A 43 -10.20 -12.42 10.09
C THR A 43 -9.06 -13.09 9.31
N GLN A 44 -9.30 -13.44 8.05
CA GLN A 44 -8.27 -14.07 7.20
C GLN A 44 -7.10 -13.13 6.88
N CYS A 45 -7.34 -11.81 6.81
CA CYS A 45 -6.28 -10.81 6.68
C CYS A 45 -5.41 -10.79 7.94
N MET A 46 -6.02 -10.74 9.13
CA MET A 46 -5.30 -10.76 10.40
C MET A 46 -4.51 -12.05 10.59
N GLU A 47 -5.07 -13.19 10.21
CA GLU A 47 -4.35 -14.48 10.19
C GLU A 47 -3.17 -14.46 9.22
N ALA A 48 -3.32 -13.83 8.05
CA ALA A 48 -2.21 -13.69 7.11
C ALA A 48 -1.08 -12.84 7.69
N ILE A 49 -1.40 -11.71 8.33
CA ILE A 49 -0.40 -10.88 9.01
C ILE A 49 0.28 -11.66 10.14
N SER A 50 -0.48 -12.39 10.95
CA SER A 50 0.08 -13.20 12.04
C SER A 50 1.03 -14.29 11.56
N ARG A 51 0.84 -14.85 10.35
CA ARG A 51 1.78 -15.80 9.77
C ARG A 51 3.11 -15.17 9.35
N LEU A 52 3.11 -13.87 9.01
CA LEU A 52 4.32 -13.13 8.65
C LEU A 52 5.22 -12.83 9.85
N ASP A 53 4.65 -12.78 11.05
CA ASP A 53 5.34 -12.44 12.31
C ASP A 53 6.48 -13.41 12.66
N GLY A 54 6.53 -14.60 12.04
CA GLY A 54 7.65 -15.54 12.18
C GLY A 54 8.93 -15.13 11.46
N SER A 55 8.88 -14.16 10.54
CA SER A 55 10.05 -13.68 9.79
C SER A 55 10.79 -12.58 10.54
N GLN A 56 12.12 -12.69 10.64
CA GLN A 56 12.99 -11.64 11.22
C GLN A 56 12.97 -10.32 10.45
N ARG A 57 12.39 -10.32 9.24
CA ARG A 57 12.23 -9.14 8.38
C ARG A 57 10.95 -8.38 8.65
N ILE A 58 10.02 -8.97 9.39
CA ILE A 58 8.68 -8.44 9.59
C ILE A 58 8.56 -7.79 10.96
N VAL A 59 7.97 -6.60 10.97
CA VAL A 59 7.50 -5.93 12.19
C VAL A 59 6.04 -5.57 11.98
N ALA A 60 5.13 -6.24 12.69
CA ALA A 60 3.72 -5.93 12.68
C ALA A 60 3.36 -5.10 13.93
N GLU A 61 2.67 -3.99 13.74
CA GLU A 61 2.20 -3.16 14.84
C GLU A 61 0.75 -2.73 14.66
N ARG A 62 -0.01 -2.77 15.76
CA ARG A 62 -1.34 -2.18 15.80
C ARG A 62 -1.20 -0.67 15.92
N ILE A 63 -1.65 0.05 14.90
CA ILE A 63 -1.61 1.52 14.84
C ILE A 63 -2.88 2.18 15.37
N GLY A 64 -3.97 1.41 15.53
CA GLY A 64 -5.22 1.94 16.05
C GLY A 64 -6.36 0.92 16.03
N HIS A 65 -7.57 1.43 16.19
CA HIS A 65 -8.81 0.67 16.09
C HIS A 65 -9.81 1.42 15.21
N SER A 66 -10.65 0.67 14.50
CA SER A 66 -11.78 1.22 13.76
C SER A 66 -12.88 1.75 14.68
N VAL A 67 -13.89 2.39 14.10
CA VAL A 67 -15.10 2.85 14.83
C VAL A 67 -15.77 1.71 15.63
N LYS A 68 -15.76 0.48 15.13
CA LYS A 68 -16.31 -0.71 15.83
C LYS A 68 -15.25 -1.48 16.63
N GLY A 69 -14.09 -0.89 16.89
CA GLY A 69 -13.06 -1.45 17.76
C GLY A 69 -12.19 -2.54 17.12
N ARG A 70 -12.20 -2.70 15.79
CA ARG A 70 -11.35 -3.69 15.11
C ARG A 70 -9.92 -3.16 14.98
N PRO A 71 -8.89 -3.91 15.39
CA PRO A 71 -7.50 -3.51 15.18
C PRO A 71 -7.19 -3.16 13.73
N ILE A 72 -6.44 -2.07 13.56
CA ILE A 72 -5.80 -1.67 12.30
C ILE A 72 -4.30 -1.93 12.47
N VAL A 73 -3.72 -2.67 11.54
CA VAL A 73 -2.33 -3.14 11.63
C VAL A 73 -1.52 -2.60 10.47
N LEU A 74 -0.35 -2.08 10.81
CA LEU A 74 0.73 -1.75 9.90
C LEU A 74 1.77 -2.86 9.96
N VAL A 75 2.30 -3.24 8.81
CA VAL A 75 3.34 -4.27 8.68
C VAL A 75 4.51 -3.66 7.93
N ALA A 76 5.68 -3.64 8.55
CA ALA A 76 6.93 -3.26 7.91
C ALA A 76 7.74 -4.51 7.55
N CYS A 77 8.28 -4.53 6.34
CA CYS A 77 9.21 -5.53 5.83
C CYS A 77 10.53 -4.85 5.45
N ARG A 78 11.62 -5.25 6.09
CA ARG A 78 12.96 -4.66 5.91
C ARG A 78 14.06 -5.70 6.04
N SER A 79 15.24 -5.39 5.51
CA SER A 79 16.42 -6.23 5.70
C SER A 79 16.73 -6.41 7.18
N GLU A 80 17.18 -7.60 7.58
CA GLU A 80 17.61 -7.93 8.94
C GLU A 80 18.75 -7.03 9.42
N LYS A 81 19.54 -6.47 8.49
CA LYS A 81 20.55 -5.43 8.76
C LYS A 81 19.97 -4.22 9.50
N TRP A 82 18.68 -3.95 9.32
CA TRP A 82 17.95 -2.83 9.88
C TRP A 82 16.99 -3.24 11.01
N ALA A 83 17.03 -4.49 11.48
CA ALA A 83 16.06 -5.03 12.44
C ALA A 83 16.01 -4.25 13.76
N ASN A 84 17.15 -3.72 14.20
CA ASN A 84 17.27 -2.99 15.48
C ASN A 84 17.07 -1.47 15.37
N LEU A 85 16.71 -0.97 14.18
CA LEU A 85 16.52 0.45 13.95
C LEU A 85 15.11 0.92 14.32
N GLN A 86 15.03 2.16 14.79
CA GLN A 86 13.74 2.82 14.99
C GLN A 86 12.94 2.89 13.67
N PRO A 87 11.61 3.01 13.73
CA PRO A 87 10.75 3.09 12.54
C PRO A 87 11.17 4.15 11.51
N TRP A 88 11.82 5.23 11.96
CA TRP A 88 12.27 6.32 11.11
C TRP A 88 13.74 6.27 10.66
N GLU A 89 14.48 5.25 11.07
CA GLU A 89 15.89 5.09 10.76
C GLU A 89 16.10 4.07 9.63
N GLY A 90 17.27 4.15 8.97
CA GLY A 90 17.66 3.24 7.91
C GLY A 90 17.25 3.73 6.52
N PRO A 91 16.99 2.81 5.56
CA PRO A 91 16.70 3.19 4.19
C PRO A 91 15.36 3.93 4.06
N PRO A 92 15.12 4.60 2.92
CA PRO A 92 13.81 5.14 2.55
C PRO A 92 12.66 4.14 2.81
N ARG A 93 11.50 4.66 3.23
CA ARG A 93 10.29 3.84 3.41
C ARG A 93 9.27 4.15 2.33
N LEU A 94 8.75 3.10 1.71
CA LEU A 94 7.56 3.17 0.88
C LEU A 94 6.36 2.73 1.71
N LEU A 95 5.44 3.63 2.01
CA LEU A 95 4.18 3.27 2.67
C LEU A 95 3.12 2.90 1.63
N VAL A 96 2.45 1.78 1.86
CA VAL A 96 1.35 1.28 1.03
C VAL A 96 0.09 1.26 1.86
N ILE A 97 -0.90 2.05 1.49
CA ILE A 97 -2.21 2.06 2.12
C ILE A 97 -3.15 1.25 1.22
N ALA A 98 -3.90 0.33 1.82
CA ALA A 98 -4.85 -0.48 1.09
C ALA A 98 -6.23 -0.47 1.75
N ARG A 99 -7.25 -0.51 0.89
CA ARG A 99 -8.64 -0.83 1.27
C ARG A 99 -9.22 0.17 2.28
N GLN A 100 -9.04 1.47 2.00
CA GLN A 100 -9.83 2.54 2.62
C GLN A 100 -11.33 2.38 2.32
N HIS A 101 -11.65 1.90 1.11
CA HIS A 101 -12.99 1.48 0.76
C HIS A 101 -13.16 -0.02 1.00
N GLY A 102 -14.10 -0.43 1.85
CA GLY A 102 -14.24 -1.84 2.27
C GLY A 102 -14.52 -2.83 1.14
N THR A 103 -15.04 -2.36 0.01
CA THR A 103 -15.37 -3.14 -1.19
C THR A 103 -14.21 -3.36 -2.17
N GLU A 104 -13.01 -2.87 -1.88
CA GLU A 104 -11.85 -2.86 -2.80
C GLU A 104 -10.74 -3.79 -2.29
N SER A 105 -10.88 -5.09 -2.57
CA SER A 105 -10.10 -6.15 -1.90
C SER A 105 -8.71 -6.45 -2.50
N SER A 106 -8.52 -6.27 -3.80
CA SER A 106 -7.25 -6.55 -4.50
C SER A 106 -6.06 -5.77 -3.92
N GLY A 107 -6.27 -4.55 -3.40
CA GLY A 107 -5.21 -3.79 -2.70
C GLY A 107 -4.66 -4.52 -1.47
N THR A 108 -5.54 -5.05 -0.61
CA THR A 108 -5.15 -5.88 0.54
C THR A 108 -4.39 -7.11 0.09
N GLU A 109 -4.91 -7.80 -0.93
CA GLU A 109 -4.29 -9.03 -1.40
C GLU A 109 -2.90 -8.80 -1.99
N ALA A 110 -2.70 -7.69 -2.70
CA ALA A 110 -1.40 -7.35 -3.27
C ALA A 110 -0.38 -6.95 -2.19
N ALA A 111 -0.82 -6.16 -1.20
CA ALA A 111 0.04 -5.77 -0.08
C ALA A 111 0.49 -7.02 0.71
N LEU A 112 -0.43 -7.93 1.03
CA LEU A 112 -0.09 -9.18 1.73
C LEU A 112 0.84 -10.08 0.90
N ALA A 113 0.63 -10.18 -0.40
CA ALA A 113 1.47 -10.96 -1.31
C ALA A 113 2.91 -10.44 -1.35
N LEU A 114 3.04 -9.13 -1.47
CA LEU A 114 4.34 -8.44 -1.47
C LEU A 114 5.08 -8.70 -0.16
N LEU A 115 4.41 -8.51 0.97
CA LEU A 115 4.98 -8.75 2.29
C LEU A 115 5.40 -10.20 2.47
N ASP A 116 4.55 -11.15 2.07
CA ASP A 116 4.84 -12.59 2.14
C ASP A 116 6.06 -12.99 1.32
N TYR A 117 6.16 -12.47 0.09
CA TYR A 117 7.33 -12.72 -0.75
C TYR A 117 8.62 -12.18 -0.12
N PHE A 118 8.66 -10.91 0.28
CA PHE A 118 9.87 -10.29 0.83
C PHE A 118 10.23 -10.82 2.23
N ALA A 119 9.24 -11.26 3.01
CA ALA A 119 9.45 -11.92 4.29
C ALA A 119 10.20 -13.26 4.15
N ASN A 120 10.00 -13.96 3.03
CA ASN A 120 10.44 -15.35 2.86
C ASN A 120 11.50 -15.54 1.76
N THR A 121 11.76 -14.54 0.93
CA THR A 121 12.71 -14.69 -0.18
C THR A 121 14.16 -14.86 0.30
N ALA A 122 14.89 -15.78 -0.34
CA ALA A 122 16.33 -15.93 -0.21
C ALA A 122 17.09 -15.43 -1.46
N ASP A 123 16.39 -14.88 -2.46
CA ASP A 123 17.05 -14.41 -3.68
C ASP A 123 17.84 -13.12 -3.44
N GLU A 124 19.03 -13.06 -4.04
CA GLU A 124 19.99 -11.97 -3.82
C GLU A 124 19.45 -10.60 -4.27
N THR A 125 18.68 -10.57 -5.36
CA THR A 125 18.12 -9.31 -5.88
C THR A 125 17.11 -8.72 -4.91
N SER A 126 16.14 -9.52 -4.43
CA SER A 126 15.14 -9.05 -3.47
C SER A 126 15.72 -8.75 -2.10
N CYS A 127 16.74 -9.50 -1.67
CA CYS A 127 17.47 -9.15 -0.44
C CYS A 127 18.17 -7.78 -0.57
N ARG A 128 18.83 -7.51 -1.71
CA ARG A 128 19.42 -6.18 -1.99
C ARG A 128 18.38 -5.07 -2.06
N ILE A 129 17.18 -5.36 -2.56
CA ILE A 129 16.06 -4.41 -2.53
C ILE A 129 15.74 -4.02 -1.08
N LEU A 130 15.63 -4.97 -0.17
CA LEU A 130 15.34 -4.71 1.25
C LEU A 130 16.49 -4.03 2.01
N GLU A 131 17.71 -4.06 1.49
CA GLU A 131 18.82 -3.27 2.02
C GLU A 131 18.68 -1.78 1.68
N GLN A 132 18.02 -1.45 0.57
CA GLN A 132 17.88 -0.09 0.04
C GLN A 132 16.50 0.52 0.25
N LEU A 133 15.49 -0.29 0.59
CA LEU A 133 14.12 0.13 0.83
C LEU A 133 13.52 -0.66 2.00
N THR A 134 12.76 0.03 2.85
CA THR A 134 11.81 -0.62 3.76
C THR A 134 10.40 -0.49 3.18
N ILE A 135 9.70 -1.61 3.05
CA ILE A 135 8.30 -1.63 2.64
C ILE A 135 7.45 -1.52 3.91
N VAL A 136 6.57 -0.54 3.96
CA VAL A 136 5.60 -0.39 5.05
C VAL A 136 4.22 -0.49 4.45
N ALA A 137 3.32 -1.29 5.02
CA ALA A 137 1.99 -1.47 4.47
C ALA A 137 0.93 -1.45 5.56
N ILE A 138 -0.22 -0.87 5.26
CA ILE A 138 -1.47 -1.01 6.01
C ILE A 138 -2.40 -1.83 5.12
N PRO A 139 -2.41 -3.17 5.24
CA PRO A 139 -3.14 -4.02 4.30
C PRO A 139 -4.66 -3.79 4.32
N MET A 140 -5.21 -3.29 5.43
CA MET A 140 -6.65 -3.01 5.55
C MET A 140 -6.91 -1.80 6.44
N ALA A 141 -7.10 -0.63 5.81
CA ALA A 141 -7.43 0.61 6.50
C ALA A 141 -8.86 0.64 7.06
N ASN A 142 -9.82 -0.03 6.40
CA ASN A 142 -11.24 0.01 6.76
C ASN A 142 -11.84 -1.37 7.09
N PRO A 143 -11.48 -1.98 8.24
CA PRO A 143 -12.00 -3.31 8.59
C PRO A 143 -13.52 -3.32 8.82
N ASP A 144 -14.11 -2.20 9.23
CA ASP A 144 -15.56 -2.11 9.44
C ASP A 144 -16.35 -2.12 8.13
N GLY A 145 -15.87 -1.39 7.13
CA GLY A 145 -16.43 -1.39 5.79
C GLY A 145 -16.33 -2.77 5.15
N VAL A 146 -15.21 -3.47 5.36
CA VAL A 146 -15.02 -4.85 4.88
C VAL A 146 -16.08 -5.80 5.46
N VAL A 147 -16.24 -5.81 6.79
CA VAL A 147 -17.22 -6.69 7.45
C VAL A 147 -18.65 -6.37 7.00
N ALA A 148 -18.97 -5.09 6.79
CA ALA A 148 -20.28 -4.65 6.33
C ALA A 148 -20.43 -4.63 4.80
N SER A 149 -19.44 -5.11 4.03
CA SER A 149 -19.43 -5.09 2.55
C SER A 149 -19.79 -3.73 1.93
N ARG A 150 -19.25 -2.65 2.52
CA ARG A 150 -19.55 -1.27 2.10
C ARG A 150 -18.28 -0.44 1.90
N ARG A 151 -18.41 0.62 1.10
CA ARG A 151 -17.35 1.59 0.85
C ARG A 151 -16.93 2.31 2.13
N ALA A 152 -17.89 2.88 2.86
CA ALA A 152 -17.65 3.73 4.03
C ALA A 152 -17.23 2.95 5.30
N ASN A 153 -16.61 3.62 6.27
CA ASN A 153 -16.19 3.04 7.55
C ASN A 153 -17.37 2.75 8.50
N GLY A 154 -17.07 2.34 9.74
CA GLY A 154 -18.05 2.04 10.79
C GLY A 154 -19.09 3.15 11.06
N ALA A 155 -18.73 4.42 10.84
CA ALA A 155 -19.58 5.59 11.02
C ALA A 155 -20.29 6.06 9.74
N GLY A 156 -20.09 5.40 8.60
CA GLY A 156 -20.66 5.82 7.32
C GLY A 156 -19.86 6.92 6.62
N VAL A 157 -18.61 7.18 7.04
CA VAL A 157 -17.72 8.16 6.42
C VAL A 157 -16.84 7.50 5.36
N ASP A 158 -16.67 8.19 4.23
CA ASP A 158 -15.67 7.83 3.22
C ASP A 158 -14.28 8.25 3.74
N LEU A 159 -13.46 7.28 4.14
CA LEU A 159 -12.13 7.55 4.73
C LEU A 159 -11.24 8.32 3.76
N ASN A 160 -11.38 8.05 2.45
CA ASN A 160 -10.62 8.76 1.44
C ASN A 160 -11.11 10.20 1.21
N ARG A 161 -11.94 10.76 2.10
CA ARG A 161 -12.35 12.19 2.10
C ARG A 161 -12.19 12.81 3.49
N ASP A 162 -11.60 12.08 4.43
CA ASP A 162 -11.49 12.49 5.82
C ASP A 162 -10.09 12.99 6.19
N TRP A 163 -9.13 13.03 5.26
CA TRP A 163 -7.74 13.31 5.58
C TRP A 163 -7.47 14.73 6.11
N SER A 164 -8.21 15.72 5.63
CA SER A 164 -8.10 17.11 6.13
C SER A 164 -8.74 17.27 7.51
N ALA A 165 -9.91 16.68 7.73
CA ALA A 165 -10.68 16.84 8.96
C ALA A 165 -10.27 15.86 10.07
N GLN A 166 -9.70 14.71 9.69
CA GLN A 166 -9.26 13.61 10.54
C GLN A 166 -10.31 13.20 11.60
N THR A 167 -11.58 13.19 11.21
CA THR A 167 -12.69 12.96 12.13
C THR A 167 -12.78 11.49 12.54
N GLN A 168 -12.26 10.57 11.71
CA GLN A 168 -12.35 9.14 11.92
C GLN A 168 -11.11 8.57 12.64
N PRO A 169 -11.29 7.56 13.52
CA PRO A 169 -10.16 6.94 14.21
C PRO A 169 -9.22 6.20 13.26
N GLU A 170 -9.73 5.65 12.15
CA GLU A 170 -8.90 5.04 11.10
C GLU A 170 -7.93 6.07 10.51
N THR A 171 -8.44 7.23 10.08
CA THR A 171 -7.64 8.30 9.48
C THR A 171 -6.54 8.79 10.43
N ARG A 172 -6.88 9.06 11.69
CA ARG A 172 -5.91 9.51 12.70
C ARG A 172 -4.82 8.48 12.96
N ALA A 173 -5.16 7.19 13.00
CA ALA A 173 -4.18 6.12 13.15
C ALA A 173 -3.18 6.09 11.99
N ILE A 174 -3.64 6.32 10.76
CA ILE A 174 -2.77 6.34 9.58
C ILE A 174 -1.90 7.60 9.57
N VAL A 175 -2.44 8.77 9.92
CA VAL A 175 -1.67 10.02 10.04
C VAL A 175 -0.54 9.86 11.06
N GLN A 176 -0.84 9.32 12.25
CA GLN A 176 0.19 9.04 13.27
C GLN A 176 1.23 8.03 12.78
N ALA A 177 0.82 7.02 12.00
CA ALA A 177 1.75 6.10 11.37
C ALA A 177 2.65 6.82 10.35
N VAL A 178 2.13 7.73 9.53
CA VAL A 178 2.92 8.54 8.60
C VAL A 178 3.93 9.43 9.35
N GLU A 179 3.52 10.06 10.45
CA GLU A 179 4.41 10.89 11.28
C GLU A 179 5.53 10.06 11.92
N ARG A 180 5.20 8.87 12.45
CA ARG A 180 6.16 7.98 13.11
C ARG A 180 7.10 7.30 12.11
N TRP A 181 6.56 6.82 11.00
CA TRP A 181 7.29 6.10 9.95
C TRP A 181 7.78 7.01 8.85
N GLN A 182 7.71 8.34 8.94
CA GLN A 182 8.15 9.37 7.96
C GLN A 182 8.51 8.82 6.56
N PRO A 183 7.54 8.26 5.81
CA PRO A 183 7.85 7.59 4.56
C PRO A 183 8.41 8.57 3.54
N SER A 184 9.22 8.07 2.62
CA SER A 184 9.70 8.87 1.47
C SER A 184 8.63 8.99 0.39
N ALA A 185 7.77 7.98 0.27
CA ALA A 185 6.63 7.99 -0.64
C ALA A 185 5.47 7.19 -0.06
N VAL A 186 4.25 7.54 -0.45
CA VAL A 186 3.03 6.81 -0.08
C VAL A 186 2.25 6.42 -1.32
N ILE A 187 1.86 5.16 -1.41
CA ILE A 187 1.02 4.63 -2.47
C ILE A 187 -0.31 4.23 -1.85
N ASP A 188 -1.41 4.80 -2.35
CA ASP A 188 -2.76 4.42 -1.94
C ASP A 188 -3.46 3.60 -3.02
N LEU A 189 -3.88 2.40 -2.62
CA LEU A 189 -4.36 1.36 -3.52
C LEU A 189 -5.88 1.30 -3.54
N HIS A 190 -6.43 1.57 -4.72
CA HIS A 190 -7.86 1.60 -4.96
C HIS A 190 -8.30 0.74 -6.15
N GLU A 191 -9.58 0.38 -6.15
CA GLU A 191 -10.22 -0.38 -7.23
C GLU A 191 -11.56 0.20 -7.63
N LEU A 192 -11.81 0.32 -8.92
CA LEU A 192 -13.12 0.75 -9.39
C LEU A 192 -14.06 -0.45 -9.48
N PRO A 193 -15.37 -0.23 -9.21
CA PRO A 193 -16.40 -1.21 -9.47
C PRO A 193 -16.29 -1.71 -10.91
N ALA A 194 -16.54 -3.01 -11.15
CA ALA A 194 -16.46 -3.60 -12.49
C ALA A 194 -17.44 -2.98 -13.51
N ARG A 195 -18.36 -2.12 -13.08
CA ARG A 195 -19.37 -1.43 -13.89
C ARG A 195 -19.35 0.07 -13.59
N SER A 196 -18.36 0.78 -14.10
CA SER A 196 -18.39 2.24 -14.20
C SER A 196 -18.71 2.63 -15.64
N SER A 197 -19.59 3.61 -15.83
CA SER A 197 -19.91 4.17 -17.16
C SER A 197 -18.86 5.19 -17.66
N ASN A 198 -17.90 5.59 -16.81
CA ASN A 198 -16.83 6.49 -17.21
C ASN A 198 -15.67 5.69 -17.85
N PRO A 199 -15.29 5.96 -19.10
CA PRO A 199 -14.22 5.24 -19.79
C PRO A 199 -12.82 5.42 -19.15
N LEU A 200 -12.60 6.50 -18.39
CA LEU A 200 -11.37 6.67 -17.58
C LEU A 200 -11.27 5.65 -16.43
N TYR A 201 -12.40 5.03 -16.08
CA TYR A 201 -12.57 4.12 -14.94
C TYR A 201 -12.60 2.64 -15.32
N ALA A 202 -12.24 2.30 -16.56
CA ALA A 202 -12.13 0.93 -17.05
C ALA A 202 -10.88 0.18 -16.52
N GLN A 203 -9.96 0.88 -15.85
CA GLN A 203 -8.63 0.38 -15.44
C GLN A 203 -8.42 0.52 -13.92
N SER A 204 -7.50 -0.26 -13.35
CA SER A 204 -7.05 -0.06 -11.97
C SER A 204 -6.30 1.26 -11.85
N PHE A 205 -6.31 1.87 -10.67
CA PHE A 205 -5.69 3.17 -10.45
C PHE A 205 -4.93 3.21 -9.14
N VAL A 206 -3.85 3.98 -9.18
CA VAL A 206 -3.05 4.31 -8.01
C VAL A 206 -3.35 5.76 -7.68
N GLU A 207 -3.80 6.02 -6.45
CA GLU A 207 -3.97 7.38 -5.95
C GLU A 207 -2.69 7.86 -5.26
N THR A 208 -2.43 9.16 -5.38
CA THR A 208 -1.26 9.81 -4.78
C THR A 208 -1.67 10.73 -3.64
N MET A 209 -0.73 10.95 -2.72
CA MET A 209 -0.88 11.98 -1.69
C MET A 209 -0.63 13.37 -2.28
N GLY A 210 -1.70 14.14 -2.43
CA GLY A 210 -1.66 15.54 -2.85
C GLY A 210 -0.98 16.46 -1.84
N ARG A 211 -0.57 17.65 -2.29
CA ARG A 211 0.08 18.66 -1.44
C ARG A 211 -0.95 19.31 -0.50
N ASP A 212 -0.67 19.29 0.79
CA ASP A 212 -1.42 20.02 1.84
C ASP A 212 -0.48 20.84 2.73
N ALA A 213 -1.03 21.78 3.50
CA ALA A 213 -0.29 22.42 4.59
C ALA A 213 0.25 21.42 5.63
N GLN A 214 -0.43 20.29 5.83
CA GLN A 214 -0.05 19.25 6.80
C GLN A 214 0.86 18.17 6.21
N VAL A 215 1.03 18.10 4.88
CA VAL A 215 1.91 17.13 4.22
C VAL A 215 3.18 17.80 3.76
N CYS A 216 4.33 17.26 4.19
CA CYS A 216 5.63 17.73 3.74
C CYS A 216 5.67 17.78 2.21
N THR A 217 6.05 18.93 1.66
CA THR A 217 6.13 19.14 0.20
C THR A 217 6.99 18.08 -0.49
N ARG A 218 8.11 17.70 0.13
CA ARG A 218 8.99 16.64 -0.37
C ARG A 218 8.27 15.30 -0.48
N LEU A 219 7.52 14.91 0.54
CA LEU A 219 6.76 13.66 0.54
C LEU A 219 5.72 13.63 -0.58
N SER A 220 5.01 14.74 -0.79
CA SER A 220 4.03 14.86 -1.89
C SER A 220 4.71 14.78 -3.26
N ASP A 221 5.80 15.52 -3.47
CA ASP A 221 6.52 15.54 -4.75
C ASP A 221 7.16 14.16 -5.06
N ASP A 222 7.81 13.53 -4.08
CA ASP A 222 8.40 12.19 -4.20
C ASP A 222 7.30 11.14 -4.49
N THR A 223 6.12 11.27 -3.86
CA THR A 223 4.96 10.41 -4.08
C THR A 223 4.39 10.56 -5.49
N CYS A 224 4.18 11.78 -5.97
CA CYS A 224 3.71 12.04 -7.33
C CYS A 224 4.70 11.51 -8.38
N SER A 225 5.99 11.79 -8.20
CA SER A 225 7.06 11.31 -9.09
C SER A 225 7.11 9.78 -9.15
N SER A 226 7.13 9.13 -7.98
CA SER A 226 7.16 7.66 -7.88
C SER A 226 5.94 7.03 -8.54
N THR A 227 4.76 7.61 -8.37
CA THR A 227 3.52 7.08 -8.94
C THR A 227 3.41 7.28 -10.46
N LEU A 228 3.93 8.39 -10.98
CA LEU A 228 4.02 8.62 -12.42
C LEU A 228 4.98 7.64 -13.10
N GLN A 229 6.17 7.44 -12.52
CA GLN A 229 7.14 6.46 -13.01
C GLN A 229 6.54 5.06 -13.00
N LEU A 230 5.91 4.71 -11.87
CA LEU A 230 5.20 3.47 -11.68
C LEU A 230 4.16 3.19 -12.78
N THR A 231 3.25 4.12 -13.02
CA THR A 231 2.17 3.90 -13.99
C THR A 231 2.65 3.93 -15.44
N GLY A 232 3.66 4.75 -15.76
CA GLY A 232 4.34 4.70 -17.04
C GLY A 232 4.94 3.33 -17.31
N TRP A 233 5.55 2.73 -16.28
CA TRP A 233 6.13 1.39 -16.33
C TRP A 233 5.06 0.31 -16.45
N LEU A 234 3.98 0.35 -15.66
CA LEU A 234 2.87 -0.62 -15.79
C LEU A 234 2.34 -0.67 -17.23
N LYS A 235 2.17 0.50 -17.86
CA LYS A 235 1.75 0.60 -19.26
C LYS A 235 2.75 -0.02 -20.23
N SER A 236 4.07 0.15 -20.02
CA SER A 236 5.09 -0.43 -20.90
C SER A 236 5.15 -1.96 -20.84
N TYR A 237 4.63 -2.59 -19.76
CA TYR A 237 4.54 -4.04 -19.61
C TYR A 237 3.14 -4.60 -19.93
N GLY A 238 2.27 -3.81 -20.60
CA GLY A 238 0.94 -4.25 -21.03
C GLY A 238 -0.10 -4.24 -19.90
N PHE A 239 0.20 -3.61 -18.76
CA PHE A 239 -0.74 -3.47 -17.65
C PHE A 239 -1.43 -2.11 -17.69
N PRO A 240 -2.74 -2.07 -18.01
CA PRO A 240 -3.50 -0.82 -18.01
C PRO A 240 -3.65 -0.27 -16.58
N ALA A 241 -2.91 0.78 -16.25
CA ALA A 241 -2.97 1.48 -14.97
C ALA A 241 -3.06 3.00 -15.19
N ASN A 242 -3.98 3.65 -14.48
CA ASN A 242 -4.10 5.11 -14.49
C ASN A 242 -3.60 5.70 -13.17
N VAL A 243 -2.91 6.83 -13.24
CA VAL A 243 -2.73 7.69 -12.04
C VAL A 243 -3.98 8.51 -11.91
N TYR A 244 -4.60 8.44 -10.74
CA TYR A 244 -5.61 9.41 -10.38
C TYR A 244 -4.95 10.41 -9.42
N TYR A 245 -5.08 11.71 -9.73
CA TYR A 245 -4.35 12.82 -9.10
C TYR A 245 -2.84 12.83 -9.43
N ASN A 246 -2.45 13.63 -10.42
CA ASN A 246 -1.07 13.69 -10.96
C ASN A 246 -0.41 15.08 -10.83
N SER A 247 -0.90 15.92 -9.92
CA SER A 247 -0.43 17.31 -9.80
C SER A 247 -0.14 17.69 -8.35
N SER A 248 0.98 18.38 -8.13
CA SER A 248 1.38 19.05 -6.88
C SER A 248 0.50 20.27 -6.51
N ALA A 249 -0.69 20.37 -7.09
CA ALA A 249 -1.58 21.51 -6.96
C ALA A 249 -2.17 21.62 -5.55
N SER A 250 -2.12 22.83 -5.02
CA SER A 250 -2.40 23.26 -3.64
C SER A 250 -3.86 23.17 -3.18
N SER A 251 -4.71 22.36 -3.81
CA SER A 251 -6.16 22.41 -3.55
C SER A 251 -6.77 21.19 -2.88
N ARG A 252 -6.02 20.10 -2.65
CA ARG A 252 -6.64 18.83 -2.24
C ARG A 252 -5.73 18.07 -1.30
N ALA A 253 -5.91 18.38 -0.03
CA ALA A 253 -5.18 17.84 1.09
C ALA A 253 -5.40 16.34 1.22
N LEU A 254 -4.47 15.48 0.80
CA LEU A 254 -4.60 14.01 0.96
C LEU A 254 -5.96 13.41 0.55
N CYS A 255 -6.72 14.11 -0.31
CA CYS A 255 -8.17 14.03 -0.56
C CYS A 255 -9.05 15.02 0.23
#